data_AF-A0A2T1EZD0-F1
#
_entry.id   AF-A0A2T1EZD0-F1
#
_cell.length_a   1.000
_cell.length_b   1.000
_cell.length_c   1.000
_cell.angle_alpha   90.00
_cell.angle_beta   90.00
_cell.angle_gamma   90.00
#
_symmetry.space_group_name_H-M   'P 1'
#
loop_
_entity.id
_entity.type
_entity.pdbx_description
1 polymer ?
#
loop_
_entity_poly.entity_id
_entity_poly.type
_entity_poly.pdbx_seq_one_letter_code
_entity_poly.pdbx_strand_id
1 'polypeptide(L)' 'MTNQIALQVNGETRNCATETPLPELLKQLGLNPRLLAVEYNGEILHKQFWETTQIQEGDILEIVTIVGGG' A
#
# COMPACT_ATOMS: atom_id res chain seq x y z
N MET A 1 21.46 -1.84 9.16
CA MET A 1 20.96 -0.55 8.67
C MET A 1 19.73 -0.86 7.85
N THR A 2 18.56 -0.38 8.24
CA THR A 2 17.33 -0.58 7.45
C THR A 2 17.34 0.45 6.33
N ASN A 3 17.55 0.03 5.09
CA ASN A 3 17.40 0.95 3.96
C ASN A 3 15.92 1.32 3.83
N GLN A 4 15.66 2.60 3.61
CA GLN A 4 14.32 3.11 3.32
C GLN A 4 14.19 3.44 1.84
N ILE A 5 12.98 3.25 1.31
CA ILE A 5 12.58 3.65 -0.04
C ILE A 5 11.45 4.66 0.06
N ALA A 6 11.39 5.58 -0.91
CA ALA A 6 10.30 6.52 -1.05
C ALA A 6 9.25 5.97 -2.04
N LEU A 7 7.98 6.14 -1.71
CA LEU A 7 6.84 5.79 -2.55
C LEU A 7 5.78 6.90 -2.45
N GLN A 8 4.79 6.90 -3.34
CA GLN A 8 3.60 7.73 -3.23
C GLN A 8 2.43 6.93 -2.68
N VAL A 9 1.71 7.51 -1.73
CA VAL A 9 0.49 6.97 -1.17
C VAL A 9 -0.58 8.05 -1.19
N ASN A 10 -1.65 7.88 -1.99
CA ASN A 10 -2.71 8.87 -2.17
C ASN A 10 -2.16 10.25 -2.54
N GLY A 11 -1.18 10.31 -3.44
CA GLY A 11 -0.48 11.54 -3.85
C GLY A 11 0.52 12.12 -2.83
N GLU A 12 0.70 11.53 -1.66
CA GLU A 12 1.70 11.97 -0.66
C GLU A 12 2.96 11.09 -0.70
N THR A 13 4.14 11.70 -0.72
CA THR A 13 5.41 10.97 -0.59
C THR A 13 5.54 10.40 0.83
N ARG A 14 5.76 9.09 0.93
CA ARG A 14 6.02 8.38 2.18
C ARG A 14 7.26 7.52 2.05
N ASN A 15 7.88 7.23 3.20
CA ASN A 15 9.03 6.34 3.27
C ASN A 15 8.67 5.07 4.02
N CYS A 16 9.09 3.92 3.51
CA CYS A 16 9.00 2.64 4.20
C CYS A 16 10.34 1.90 4.14
N ALA A 17 10.50 0.83 4.92
CA ALA A 17 11.69 0.00 4.79
C ALA A 17 11.68 -0.72 3.42
N THR A 18 12.86 -0.96 2.88
CA THR A 18 13.06 -1.89 1.76
C THR A 18 12.39 -3.23 2.04
N GLU A 19 11.84 -3.85 1.00
CA GLU A 19 11.15 -5.16 1.07
C GLU A 19 9.94 -5.19 2.01
N THR A 20 9.37 -4.04 2.38
CA THR A 20 8.14 -4.00 3.20
C THR A 20 6.99 -4.63 2.41
N PRO A 21 6.34 -5.69 2.93
CA PRO A 21 5.13 -6.22 2.33
C PRO A 21 3.98 -5.22 2.41
N LEU A 22 3.14 -5.14 1.39
CA LEU A 22 2.01 -4.21 1.36
C LEU A 22 1.12 -4.28 2.62
N PRO A 23 0.71 -5.45 3.16
CA PRO A 23 -0.10 -5.51 4.37
C PRO A 23 0.56 -4.86 5.60
N GLU A 24 1.88 -4.92 5.68
CA GLU A 24 2.63 -4.33 6.79
C GLU A 24 2.69 -2.81 6.65
N LEU A 25 2.91 -2.30 5.44
CA LEU A 25 2.79 -0.87 5.15
C LEU A 25 1.39 -0.34 5.52
N LEU A 26 0.33 -1.03 5.12
CA LEU A 26 -1.05 -0.61 5.45
C LEU A 26 -1.30 -0.53 6.96
N LYS A 27 -0.74 -1.47 7.74
CA LYS A 27 -0.81 -1.42 9.21
C LYS A 27 -0.02 -0.25 9.79
N GLN A 28 1.18 0.03 9.26
CA GLN A 28 2.00 1.18 9.67
C GLN A 28 1.28 2.51 9.41
N LEU A 29 0.47 2.56 8.35
CA LEU A 29 -0.39 3.70 8.03
C LEU A 29 -1.66 3.77 8.90
N GLY A 30 -1.89 2.81 9.80
CA GLY A 30 -3.07 2.75 10.67
C GLY A 30 -4.36 2.38 9.94
N LEU A 31 -4.27 1.80 8.73
CA LEU A 31 -5.42 1.45 7.91
C LEU A 31 -5.85 0.00 8.20
N ASN A 32 -7.15 -0.28 8.10
CA ASN A 32 -7.69 -1.62 8.29
C ASN A 32 -7.83 -2.37 6.95
N PRO A 33 -6.98 -3.36 6.64
CA PRO A 33 -6.98 -4.08 5.35
C PRO A 33 -8.34 -4.67 4.94
N ARG A 34 -9.25 -4.92 5.89
CA ARG A 34 -10.58 -5.49 5.61
C ARG A 34 -11.47 -4.53 4.85
N LEU A 35 -11.32 -3.22 5.08
CA LEU A 35 -12.19 -2.17 4.52
C LEU A 35 -11.55 -1.41 3.36
N LEU A 36 -10.44 -1.89 2.81
CA LEU A 36 -9.69 -1.16 1.78
C LEU A 36 -9.73 -1.87 0.43
N ALA A 37 -9.68 -1.05 -0.62
CA ALA A 37 -9.18 -1.42 -1.94
C ALA A 37 -7.86 -0.67 -2.21
N VAL A 38 -6.93 -1.33 -2.89
CA VAL A 38 -5.63 -0.76 -3.23
C VAL A 38 -5.46 -0.84 -4.74
N GLU A 39 -5.16 0.30 -5.35
CA GLU A 39 -4.59 0.39 -6.68
C GLU A 39 -3.07 0.50 -6.53
N TYR A 40 -2.34 -0.31 -7.28
CA TYR A 40 -0.89 -0.38 -7.29
C TYR A 40 -0.42 -0.02 -8.70
N ASN A 41 0.30 1.08 -8.82
CA ASN A 41 0.85 1.58 -10.10
C ASN A 41 -0.20 1.69 -11.23
N GLY A 42 -1.43 2.12 -10.89
CA GLY A 42 -2.50 2.30 -11.86
C GLY A 42 -3.43 1.09 -12.06
N GLU A 43 -3.16 -0.03 -11.37
CA GLU A 43 -3.96 -1.25 -11.49
C GLU A 43 -4.52 -1.71 -10.14
N ILE A 44 -5.79 -2.15 -10.12
CA ILE A 44 -6.41 -2.66 -8.89
C ILE A 44 -5.70 -3.95 -8.46
N LEU A 45 -5.06 -3.91 -7.29
CA LEU A 45 -4.34 -5.04 -6.73
C LEU A 45 -5.27 -5.92 -5.91
N HIS A 46 -5.56 -7.11 -6.42
CA HIS A 46 -6.37 -8.10 -5.71
C HIS A 46 -5.73 -8.55 -4.40
N LYS A 47 -6.55 -8.69 -3.35
CA LYS A 47 -6.09 -9.04 -1.98
C LYS A 47 -5.22 -10.30 -1.89
N GLN A 48 -5.44 -11.28 -2.76
CA GLN A 48 -4.63 -12.49 -2.80
C GLN A 48 -3.14 -12.24 -3.11
N PHE A 49 -2.81 -11.12 -3.77
CA PHE A 49 -1.45 -10.76 -4.12
C PHE A 49 -0.77 -9.88 -3.08
N TRP A 50 -1.51 -9.33 -2.10
CA TRP A 50 -0.96 -8.35 -1.17
C TRP A 50 0.22 -8.90 -0.38
N GLU A 51 0.16 -10.14 0.09
CA GLU A 51 1.25 -10.75 0.87
C GLU A 51 2.52 -10.99 0.04
N THR A 52 2.37 -11.16 -1.27
CA THR A 52 3.49 -11.38 -2.21
C THR A 52 4.00 -10.09 -2.84
N THR A 53 3.23 -9.00 -2.77
CA THR A 53 3.62 -7.70 -3.32
C THR A 53 4.60 -7.01 -2.37
N GLN A 54 5.84 -6.85 -2.86
CA GLN A 54 6.87 -6.06 -2.21
C GLN A 54 6.88 -4.65 -2.79
N ILE A 55 6.84 -3.65 -1.91
CA ILE A 55 6.93 -2.26 -2.31
C ILE A 55 8.37 -1.94 -2.76
N GLN A 56 8.47 -1.25 -3.89
CA GLN A 56 9.70 -0.78 -4.51
C GLN A 56 9.75 0.77 -4.47
N GLU A 57 10.94 1.30 -4.65
CA GLU A 57 11.14 2.74 -4.72
C GLU A 57 10.41 3.34 -5.93
N GLY A 58 9.68 4.43 -5.71
CA GLY A 58 8.92 5.14 -6.73
C GLY A 58 7.53 4.57 -7.00
N ASP A 59 7.12 3.48 -6.34
CA ASP A 59 5.77 2.93 -6.48
C ASP A 59 4.68 3.93 -6.07
N ILE A 60 3.51 3.78 -6.68
CA ILE A 60 2.33 4.61 -6.43
C ILE A 60 1.22 3.71 -5.91
N LEU A 61 0.69 4.04 -4.74
CA LEU A 61 -0.44 3.37 -4.11
C LEU A 61 -1.61 4.34 -3.98
N GLU A 62 -2.75 4.00 -4.56
CA GLU A 62 -4.02 4.66 -4.25
C GLU A 62 -4.85 3.72 -3.38
N ILE A 63 -5.14 4.16 -2.16
CA ILE A 63 -5.80 3.39 -1.11
C ILE A 63 -7.12 4.07 -0.79
N VAL A 64 -8.22 3.39 -1.09
CA VAL A 64 -9.57 3.87 -0.82
C VAL A 64 -10.28 2.95 0.16
N THR A 65 -11.12 3.55 1.01
CA THR A 65 -11.97 2.78 1.92
C THR A 65 -13.26 2.41 1.20
N ILE A 66 -13.60 1.12 1.23
CA ILE A 66 -14.86 0.60 0.72
C ILE A 66 -15.95 1.02 1.69
N VAL A 67 -16.74 2.03 1.31
CA VAL A 67 -17.97 2.37 2.00
C VAL A 67 -19.10 1.53 1.40
N GLY A 68 -19.78 0.74 2.24
CA GLY A 68 -20.99 0.04 1.82
C GLY A 68 -22.08 1.07 1.52
N GLY A 69 -22.38 1.28 0.25
CA GLY A 69 -23.53 2.10 -0.15
C GLY A 69 -24.82 1.39 0.21
N GLY A 70 -25.74 2.11 0.86
CA GLY A 70 -27.14 1.72 0.98
C GLY A 70 -27.90 1.93 -0.31
#